data_AF-A0A521L3K2-F1
#
_entry.id   AF-A0A521L3K2-F1
#
_cell.length_a   1.000
_cell.length_b   1.000
_cell.length_c   1.000
_cell.angle_alpha   90.00
_cell.angle_beta   90.00
_cell.angle_gamma   90.00
#
_symmetry.space_group_name_H-M   'P 1'
#
loop_
_entity.id
_entity.type
_entity.pdbx_description
1 polymer ?
#
loop_
_entity_poly.entity_id
_entity_poly.type
_entity_poly.pdbx_seq_one_letter_code
_entity_poly.pdbx_strand_id
1 'polypeptide(L)' 'ASGGVSSLDDLRGLRPAEEHGIVGAIVGRALYDGRVTVPDAIRVLKGE' A
#
# COMPACT_ATOMS: atom_id res chain seq x y z
N ALA A 1 11.50 10.40 -8.69
CA ALA A 1 10.05 10.31 -8.93
C ALA A 1 9.34 10.29 -7.58
N SER A 2 8.31 11.12 -7.36
CA SER A 2 7.42 11.01 -6.20
C SER A 2 6.51 9.79 -6.44
N GLY A 3 7.10 8.60 -6.37
CA GLY A 3 6.42 7.32 -6.59
C GLY A 3 5.73 6.88 -5.30
N GLY A 4 4.55 7.41 -5.05
CA GLY A 4 3.70 6.96 -3.94
C GLY A 4 2.84 5.77 -4.34
N VAL A 5 2.07 5.25 -3.39
CA VAL A 5 1.06 4.22 -3.62
C VAL A 5 -0.03 4.77 -4.55
N SER A 6 -0.27 4.09 -5.65
CA SER A 6 -1.26 4.42 -6.68
C SER A 6 -2.34 3.35 -6.84
N SER A 7 -2.05 2.12 -6.41
CA SER A 7 -2.89 0.94 -6.55
C SER A 7 -2.72 -0.04 -5.39
N LEU A 8 -3.58 -1.06 -5.32
CA LEU A 8 -3.43 -2.18 -4.37
C LEU A 8 -2.18 -3.04 -4.67
N ASP A 9 -1.72 -3.08 -5.92
CA ASP A 9 -0.53 -3.85 -6.30
C ASP A 9 0.75 -3.23 -5.76
N ASP A 10 0.80 -1.91 -5.65
CA ASP A 10 1.91 -1.23 -4.97
C ASP A 10 1.99 -1.69 -3.49
N LEU A 11 0.85 -1.88 -2.83
CA LEU A 11 0.80 -2.39 -1.45
C LEU A 11 1.23 -3.87 -1.36
N ARG A 12 0.86 -4.71 -2.34
CA ARG A 12 1.34 -6.10 -2.40
C ARG A 12 2.85 -6.17 -2.53
N GLY A 13 3.41 -5.31 -3.36
CA GLY A 13 4.85 -5.21 -3.61
C GLY A 13 5.65 -4.71 -2.42
N LEU A 14 5.02 -4.03 -1.46
CA LEU A 14 5.68 -3.55 -0.24
C LEU A 14 5.87 -4.63 0.82
N ARG A 15 5.11 -5.75 0.80
CA ARG A 15 5.20 -6.78 1.84
C ARG A 15 6.61 -7.38 2.01
N PRO A 16 7.34 -7.74 0.93
CA PRO A 16 8.72 -8.24 1.06
C PRO A 16 9.70 -7.21 1.65
N ALA A 17 9.34 -5.92 1.64
CA ALA A 17 10.21 -4.88 2.17
C ALA A 17 10.26 -4.85 3.71
N GLU A 18 9.39 -5.61 4.39
CA GLU A 18 9.50 -5.86 5.84
C GLU A 18 10.85 -6.50 6.19
N GLU A 19 11.41 -7.36 5.33
CA GLU A 19 12.75 -7.96 5.49
C GLU A 19 13.87 -6.91 5.53
N HIS A 20 13.59 -5.71 5.01
CA HIS A 20 14.50 -4.57 4.98
C HIS A 20 14.17 -3.53 6.06
N GLY A 21 13.27 -3.86 7.01
CA GLY A 21 12.88 -3.00 8.13
C GLY A 21 11.81 -1.96 7.80
N ILE A 22 11.12 -2.07 6.67
CA ILE A 22 10.01 -1.16 6.34
C ILE A 22 8.76 -1.60 7.13
N VAL A 23 8.35 -0.77 8.08
CA VAL A 23 7.22 -1.06 8.99
C VAL A 23 5.87 -0.51 8.53
N GLY A 24 5.84 0.23 7.41
CA GLY A 24 4.60 0.79 6.88
C GLY A 24 4.80 1.75 5.72
N ALA A 25 3.68 2.18 5.14
CA ALA A 25 3.62 3.15 4.07
C ALA A 25 2.47 4.14 4.29
N ILE A 26 2.68 5.40 3.91
CA ILE A 26 1.67 6.44 4.00
C ILE A 26 0.98 6.57 2.64
N VAL A 27 -0.34 6.38 2.60
CA VAL A 27 -1.15 6.48 1.38
C VAL A 27 -1.95 7.77 1.41
N GLY A 28 -1.75 8.64 0.42
CA GLY A 28 -2.45 9.92 0.29
C GLY A 28 -3.43 9.92 -0.87
N ARG A 29 -3.01 10.49 -2.02
CA ARG A 29 -3.86 10.73 -3.20
C ARG A 29 -4.69 9.51 -3.65
N ALA A 30 -4.16 8.30 -3.58
CA ALA A 30 -4.91 7.09 -3.98
C ALA A 30 -6.16 6.83 -3.12
N LEU A 31 -6.16 7.26 -1.85
CA LEU A 31 -7.36 7.23 -1.00
C LEU A 31 -8.38 8.28 -1.47
N TYR A 32 -7.93 9.52 -1.72
CA TYR A 32 -8.80 10.60 -2.16
C TYR A 32 -9.41 10.34 -3.54
N ASP A 33 -8.65 9.74 -4.46
CA ASP A 33 -9.09 9.39 -5.80
C ASP A 33 -9.93 8.10 -5.83
N GLY A 34 -10.14 7.43 -4.69
CA GLY A 34 -10.89 6.18 -4.60
C GLY A 34 -10.23 4.96 -5.25
N ARG A 35 -8.95 5.05 -5.64
CA ARG A 35 -8.18 3.93 -6.24
C ARG A 35 -7.79 2.87 -5.22
N VAL A 36 -7.71 3.26 -3.95
CA VAL A 36 -7.44 2.39 -2.80
C VAL A 36 -8.46 2.72 -1.71
N THR A 37 -8.97 1.70 -1.02
CA THR A 37 -9.76 1.86 0.20
C THR A 37 -8.97 1.34 1.39
N VAL A 38 -9.22 1.89 2.58
CA VAL A 38 -8.57 1.40 3.82
C VAL A 38 -8.88 -0.09 4.07
N PRO A 39 -10.13 -0.58 3.92
CA PRO A 39 -10.41 -2.01 4.07
C PRO A 39 -9.64 -2.89 3.09
N ASP A 40 -9.57 -2.53 1.80
CA ASP A 40 -8.84 -3.31 0.81
C ASP A 40 -7.33 -3.31 1.05
N ALA A 41 -6.78 -2.16 1.47
CA ALA A 41 -5.37 -2.05 1.81
C ALA A 41 -5.00 -2.99 2.98
N ILE A 42 -5.82 -3.02 4.04
CA ILE A 42 -5.61 -3.92 5.18
C ILE A 42 -5.67 -5.38 4.75
N ARG A 43 -6.67 -5.76 3.96
CA ARG A 43 -6.86 -7.12 3.45
C ARG A 43 -5.63 -7.60 2.67
N VAL A 44 -5.18 -6.77 1.72
CA VAL A 44 -3.99 -7.04 0.90
C VAL A 44 -2.72 -7.19 1.73
N LEU A 45 -2.52 -6.29 2.71
CA LEU A 45 -1.34 -6.31 3.58
C LEU A 45 -1.35 -7.51 4.55
N LYS A 46 -2.52 -8.03 4.91
CA LYS A 46 -2.68 -9.28 5.69
C LYS A 46 -2.50 -10.56 4.88
N GLY A 47 -2.46 -10.48 3.55
CA GLY A 47 -2.32 -11.66 2.69
C GLY A 47 -3.63 -12.31 2.24
N GLU A 48 -4.75 -11.61 2.41
CA GLU A 48 -6.09 -12.03 2.00
C GLU A 48 -6.47 -11.63 0.56
#